data_AF-A0A7K1ERR0-F1
#
_entry.id   AF-A0A7K1ERR0-F1
#
_cell.length_a   1.000
_cell.length_b   1.000
_cell.length_c   1.000
_cell.angle_alpha   90.00
_cell.angle_beta   90.00
_cell.angle_gamma   90.00
#
_symmetry.space_group_name_H-M   'P 1'
#
loop_
_entity.id
_entity.type
_entity.pdbx_description
1 polymer ?
#
loop_
_entity_poly.entity_id
_entity_poly.type
_entity_poly.pdbx_seq_one_letter_code
_entity_poly.pdbx_strand_id
1 'polypeptide(L)' 'MIEEILIRDLGVISEAKLEFGPGLTVLTGETGAGKTMVLNALGLLLGE' A
#
# COMPACT_ATOMS: atom_id res chain seq x y z
N MET A 1 11.38 -10.16 4.13
CA MET A 1 9.95 -9.91 4.34
C MET A 1 9.78 -8.40 4.30
N ILE A 2 8.74 -7.86 3.68
CA ILE A 2 8.52 -6.41 3.69
C ILE A 2 8.06 -6.05 5.11
N GLU A 3 8.77 -5.13 5.77
CA GLU A 3 8.45 -4.66 7.12
C GLU A 3 7.63 -3.36 7.07
N GLU A 4 7.93 -2.49 6.10
CA GLU A 4 7.28 -1.21 5.94
C GLU A 4 7.24 -0.80 4.46
N ILE A 5 6.22 -0.03 4.08
CA ILE A 5 6.19 0.74 2.84
C ILE A 5 5.82 2.19 3.13
N LEU A 6 6.57 3.13 2.53
CA LEU A 6 6.18 4.52 2.39
C LEU A 6 5.68 4.77 0.97
N ILE A 7 4.49 5.35 0.86
CA ILE A 7 3.85 5.74 -0.39
C ILE A 7 3.71 7.26 -0.37
N ARG A 8 4.16 7.92 -1.43
CA ARG A 8 4.03 9.37 -1.61
C ARG A 8 3.57 9.69 -3.02
N ASP A 9 2.65 10.62 -3.13
CA ASP A 9 2.14 11.17 -4.39
C ASP A 9 1.72 10.10 -5.42
N LEU A 10 1.02 9.05 -4.94
CA LEU A 10 0.56 7.92 -5.78
C LEU A 10 -0.97 7.89 -5.87
N GLY A 11 -1.50 8.38 -6.98
CA GLY A 11 -2.94 8.43 -7.23
C GLY A 11 -3.64 9.32 -6.20
N VAL A 12 -4.54 8.73 -5.40
CA VAL A 12 -5.27 9.45 -4.33
C VAL A 12 -4.51 9.50 -3.01
N ILE A 13 -3.36 8.83 -2.90
CA ILE A 13 -2.53 8.82 -1.69
C ILE A 13 -1.50 9.94 -1.80
N SER A 14 -1.63 10.98 -0.97
CA SER A 14 -0.60 12.02 -0.83
C SER A 14 0.60 11.50 -0.03
N GLU A 15 0.35 10.93 1.15
CA GLU A 15 1.35 10.23 1.95
C GLU A 15 0.69 9.09 2.75
N ALA A 16 1.32 7.92 2.77
CA ALA A 16 0.94 6.81 3.63
C ALA A 16 2.18 6.03 4.08
N LYS A 17 2.19 5.63 5.35
CA LYS A 17 3.16 4.71 5.95
C LYS A 17 2.40 3.48 6.41
N LEU A 18 2.76 2.30 5.89
CA LEU A 18 2.15 1.04 6.30
C LEU A 18 3.23 0.11 6.84
N GLU A 19 3.01 -0.38 8.06
CA GLU A 19 3.85 -1.40 8.69
C GLU A 19 3.19 -2.77 8.49
N PHE A 20 3.97 -3.76 8.07
CA PHE A 20 3.49 -5.10 7.80
C PHE A 20 3.82 -6.04 8.96
N GLY A 21 2.80 -6.73 9.44
CA GLY A 21 2.95 -7.81 10.42
C GLY A 21 3.10 -9.18 9.77
N PRO A 22 3.50 -10.20 10.54
CA PRO A 22 3.54 -11.57 10.05
C PRO A 22 2.12 -12.10 9.76
N GLY A 23 2.01 -13.00 8.78
CA GLY A 23 0.75 -13.66 8.44
C GLY A 23 -0.08 -12.85 7.43
N LEU A 24 -1.35 -12.58 7.79
CA LEU A 24 -2.33 -11.97 6.91
C LEU A 24 -2.51 -10.47 7.23
N THR A 25 -2.20 -9.62 6.27
CA THR A 25 -2.56 -8.19 6.30
C THR A 25 -3.85 -7.99 5.51
N VAL A 26 -4.89 -7.43 6.13
CA VAL A 26 -6.18 -7.15 5.49
C VAL A 26 -6.34 -5.65 5.29
N LEU A 27 -6.50 -5.22 4.03
CA LEU A 27 -6.72 -3.82 3.68
C LEU A 27 -8.21 -3.58 3.40
N THR A 28 -8.86 -2.73 4.18
CA THR A 28 -10.31 -2.44 4.08
C THR A 28 -10.56 -0.94 3.89
N GLY A 29 -11.81 -0.59 3.58
CA GLY A 29 -12.24 0.80 3.35
C GLY A 29 -13.24 0.90 2.19
N GLU A 30 -13.71 2.11 1.94
CA GLU A 30 -14.69 2.39 0.87
C GLU A 30 -14.02 2.47 -0.53
N THR A 31 -14.84 2.55 -1.58
CA THR A 31 -14.34 2.84 -2.94
C THR A 31 -13.71 4.22 -2.96
N GLY A 32 -12.53 4.35 -3.57
CA GLY A 32 -11.77 5.61 -3.59
C GLY A 32 -10.85 5.82 -2.39
N ALA A 33 -10.89 4.97 -1.35
CA ALA A 33 -10.02 5.07 -0.18
C ALA A 33 -8.52 4.73 -0.43
N GLY A 34 -8.11 4.54 -1.69
CA GLY A 34 -6.70 4.29 -2.04
C GLY A 34 -6.21 2.85 -1.93
N LYS A 35 -7.08 1.87 -1.62
CA LYS A 35 -6.70 0.44 -1.49
C LYS A 35 -5.94 -0.11 -2.71
N THR A 36 -6.43 0.17 -3.92
CA THR A 36 -5.76 -0.26 -5.17
C THR A 36 -4.38 0.37 -5.32
N MET A 37 -4.19 1.59 -4.83
CA MET A 37 -2.93 2.33 -4.96
C MET A 37 -1.88 1.72 -4.04
N VAL A 38 -2.28 1.21 -2.86
CA VAL A 38 -1.39 0.42 -1.99
C VAL A 38 -0.93 -0.87 -2.70
N LEU A 39 -1.84 -1.58 -3.38
CA LEU A 39 -1.48 -2.78 -4.15
C LEU A 39 -0.54 -2.45 -5.32
N ASN A 40 -0.81 -1.35 -6.05
CA ASN A 40 0.07 -0.89 -7.13
C ASN A 40 1.45 -0.51 -6.60
N ALA A 41 1.55 0.15 -5.44
CA ALA A 41 2.84 0.47 -4.83
C ALA A 41 3.65 -0.80 -4.52
N LEU A 42 2.99 -1.87 -4.07
CA LEU A 42 3.63 -3.17 -3.88
C LEU A 42 4.08 -3.78 -5.22
N GLY A 43 3.26 -3.70 -6.27
CA GLY A 43 3.63 -4.14 -7.63
C GLY A 43 4.89 -3.43 -8.15
N LEU A 44 4.95 -2.10 -7.99
CA LEU A 44 6.13 -1.29 -8.35
C LEU A 44 7.39 -1.73 -7.59
N LEU A 45 7.28 -2.05 -6.29
CA LEU A 45 8.41 -2.58 -5.52
C LEU A 45 8.89 -3.95 -6.01
N LEU A 46 7.98 -4.75 -6.55
CA LEU A 46 8.27 -6.09 -7.09
C LEU A 46 8.74 -6.05 -8.56
N GLY A 47 8.72 -4.88 -9.20
CA GLY A 47 9.25 -4.65 -10.56
C GLY A 47 8.23 -4.85 -11.69
N GLU A 48 6.94 -4.65 -11.45
CA GLU A 48 5.91 -4.51 -12.50
C GLU A 48 6.09 -3.27 -13.38
#